data_AF-A0A2W7QNY2-F1
#
_entry.id   AF-A0A2W7QNY2-F1
#
_cell.length_a   1.000
_cell.length_b   1.000
_cell.length_c   1.000
_cell.angle_alpha   90.00
_cell.angle_beta   90.00
_cell.angle_gamma   90.00
#
_symmetry.space_group_name_H-M   'P 1'
#
loop_
_entity.id
_entity.type
_entity.pdbx_description
1 polymer ?
#
loop_
_entity_poly.entity_id
_entity_poly.type
_entity_poly.pdbx_seq_one_letter_code
_entity_poly.pdbx_strand_id
1 'polypeptide(L)'
;MKKLIFVFMLLGGMMYLSSSQVIAQTVTTATKAELKTQEKLLDSKVKLEKYEQDHEKAIEKRQDLRADFEKKNSSGKLSPNDVEKMTKKMDKQSKSIEKLEKKMDKLKKYIAENS
;
A
#
# COMPACT_ATOMS: atom_id res chain seq x y z
N MET A 1 18.61 65.41 -10.32
CA MET A 1 18.56 64.21 -11.20
C MET A 1 19.39 63.02 -10.74
N LYS A 2 20.38 63.16 -9.83
CA LYS A 2 21.18 62.00 -9.34
C LYS A 2 20.41 61.01 -8.45
N LYS A 3 19.35 61.46 -7.75
CA LYS A 3 18.53 60.60 -6.86
C LYS A 3 17.55 59.69 -7.59
N LEU A 4 17.22 60.00 -8.86
CA LEU A 4 16.24 59.25 -9.66
C LEU A 4 16.86 58.02 -10.34
N ILE A 5 18.17 58.06 -10.60
CA ILE A 5 18.93 56.95 -11.20
C ILE A 5 19.07 55.78 -10.22
N PHE A 6 19.21 56.06 -8.92
CA PHE A 6 19.30 55.03 -7.88
C PHE A 6 18.01 54.20 -7.71
N VAL A 7 16.84 54.79 -7.97
CA VAL A 7 15.53 54.11 -7.85
C VAL A 7 15.32 53.11 -9.00
N PHE A 8 15.75 53.45 -10.22
CA PHE A 8 15.68 52.54 -11.36
C PHE A 8 16.66 51.37 -11.24
N MET A 9 17.83 51.59 -10.62
CA MET A 9 18.83 50.53 -10.41
C MET A 9 18.38 49.52 -9.33
N LEU A 10 17.60 49.97 -8.33
CA LEU A 10 16.99 49.12 -7.31
C LEU A 10 15.79 48.30 -7.84
N LEU A 11 14.96 48.87 -8.72
CA LEU A 11 13.84 48.13 -9.33
C LEU A 11 14.29 47.09 -10.36
N GLY A 12 15.38 47.34 -11.10
CA GLY A 12 15.93 46.38 -12.07
C GLY A 12 16.50 45.11 -11.43
N GLY A 13 16.98 45.18 -10.18
CA GLY A 13 17.54 44.03 -9.47
C GLY A 13 16.50 43.04 -8.94
N MET A 14 15.26 43.47 -8.69
CA MET A 14 14.22 42.59 -8.13
C MET A 14 13.61 41.61 -9.15
N MET A 15 13.70 41.88 -10.46
CA MET A 15 13.17 40.94 -11.46
C MET A 15 14.02 39.66 -11.57
N TYR A 16 15.33 39.73 -11.30
CA TYR A 16 16.26 38.61 -11.45
C TYR A 16 16.35 37.68 -10.23
N LEU A 17 15.86 38.09 -9.05
CA LEU A 17 15.80 37.23 -7.86
C LEU A 17 14.61 36.27 -7.85
N SER A 18 13.58 36.53 -8.66
CA SER A 18 12.38 35.69 -8.72
C SER A 18 12.63 34.33 -9.36
N SER A 19 13.45 34.27 -10.42
CA SER A 19 13.71 33.05 -11.18
C SER A 19 14.49 32.01 -10.37
N SER A 20 15.51 32.42 -9.61
CA SER A 20 16.33 31.50 -8.83
C SER A 20 15.58 30.94 -7.61
N GLN A 21 14.72 31.74 -6.97
CA GLN A 21 13.85 31.27 -5.90
C GLN A 21 12.79 30.29 -6.42
N VAL A 22 12.20 30.55 -7.60
CA VAL A 22 11.25 29.63 -8.24
C VAL A 22 11.93 28.32 -8.65
N ILE A 23 13.16 28.36 -9.16
CA ILE A 23 13.94 27.16 -9.51
C ILE A 23 14.35 26.39 -8.24
N ALA A 24 14.82 27.05 -7.19
CA ALA A 24 15.16 26.39 -5.93
C ALA A 24 13.94 25.77 -5.24
N GLN A 25 12.78 26.45 -5.29
CA GLN A 25 11.53 25.94 -4.73
C GLN A 25 10.95 24.77 -5.54
N THR A 26 11.05 24.80 -6.87
CA THR A 26 10.65 23.68 -7.73
C THR A 26 11.57 22.46 -7.56
N VAL A 27 12.88 22.65 -7.43
CA VAL A 27 13.83 21.58 -7.11
C VAL A 27 13.51 20.97 -5.73
N THR A 28 13.35 21.79 -4.68
CA THR A 28 13.06 21.30 -3.33
C THR A 28 11.73 20.55 -3.23
N THR A 29 10.70 21.00 -3.97
CA THR A 29 9.40 20.31 -4.01
C THR A 29 9.46 19.01 -4.79
N ALA A 30 10.23 18.94 -5.88
CA ALA A 30 10.50 17.69 -6.60
C ALA A 30 11.23 16.67 -5.71
N THR A 31 12.29 17.08 -5.00
CA THR A 31 13.02 16.18 -4.09
C THR A 31 12.15 15.68 -2.94
N LYS A 32 11.27 16.55 -2.40
CA LYS A 32 10.31 16.15 -1.35
C LYS A 32 9.24 15.17 -1.88
N ALA A 33 8.82 15.31 -3.14
CA ALA A 33 7.89 14.39 -3.76
C ALA A 33 8.54 13.01 -3.98
N GLU A 34 9.78 12.97 -4.47
CA GLU A 34 10.56 11.73 -4.65
C GLU A 34 10.80 11.00 -3.33
N LEU A 35 11.19 11.72 -2.28
CA LEU A 35 11.36 11.14 -0.93
C LEU A 35 10.06 10.54 -0.39
N LYS A 36 8.92 11.22 -0.57
CA LYS A 36 7.60 10.69 -0.18
C LYS A 36 7.21 9.47 -0.99
N THR A 37 7.57 9.41 -2.27
CA THR A 37 7.30 8.24 -3.11
C THR A 37 8.14 7.06 -2.66
N GLN A 38 9.42 7.26 -2.35
CA GLN A 38 10.28 6.21 -1.78
C GLN A 38 9.78 5.71 -0.42
N GLU A 39 9.37 6.61 0.48
CA GLU A 39 8.78 6.26 1.78
C GLU A 39 7.53 5.40 1.59
N LYS A 40 6.61 5.81 0.72
CA LYS A 40 5.41 5.02 0.37
C LYS A 40 5.74 3.68 -0.26
N LEU A 41 6.82 3.59 -1.03
CA LEU A 41 7.29 2.35 -1.63
C LEU A 41 7.79 1.37 -0.57
N LEU A 42 8.60 1.85 0.38
CA LEU A 42 9.09 1.06 1.51
C LEU A 42 7.92 0.59 2.38
N ASP A 43 6.99 1.49 2.73
CA ASP A 43 5.77 1.15 3.45
C ASP A 43 4.93 0.10 2.72
N SER A 44 4.87 0.19 1.39
CA SER A 44 4.13 -0.77 0.56
C SER A 44 4.79 -2.15 0.58
N LYS A 45 6.13 -2.22 0.53
CA LYS A 45 6.88 -3.47 0.64
C LYS A 45 6.68 -4.13 2.02
N VAL A 46 6.75 -3.36 3.10
CA VAL A 46 6.49 -3.85 4.46
C VAL A 46 5.04 -4.34 4.62
N LYS A 47 4.07 -3.61 4.07
CA LYS A 47 2.66 -4.04 4.06
C LYS A 47 2.46 -5.31 3.24
N LEU A 48 3.16 -5.45 2.12
CA LEU A 48 3.08 -6.63 1.28
C LEU A 48 3.56 -7.87 2.04
N GLU A 49 4.72 -7.80 2.68
CA GLU A 49 5.26 -8.90 3.50
C GLU A 49 4.29 -9.30 4.62
N LYS A 50 3.69 -8.31 5.30
CA LYS A 50 2.66 -8.57 6.31
C LYS A 50 1.44 -9.28 5.74
N TYR A 51 0.98 -8.87 4.56
CA TYR A 51 -0.16 -9.52 3.91
C TYR A 51 0.16 -10.93 3.41
N GLU A 52 1.39 -11.19 2.99
CA GLU A 52 1.86 -12.54 2.65
C GLU A 52 1.86 -13.45 3.89
N GLN A 53 2.39 -12.98 5.03
CA GLN A 53 2.31 -13.73 6.29
C GLN A 53 0.88 -13.98 6.77
N ASP A 54 0.00 -12.97 6.65
CA ASP A 54 -1.42 -13.12 7.01
C ASP A 54 -2.15 -14.09 6.05
N HIS A 55 -1.76 -14.11 4.78
CA HIS A 55 -2.29 -15.01 3.76
C HIS A 55 -1.89 -16.47 4.03
N GLU A 56 -0.62 -16.72 4.34
CA GLU A 56 -0.14 -18.05 4.73
C GLU A 56 -0.89 -18.59 5.95
N LYS A 57 -1.03 -17.77 7.01
CA LYS A 57 -1.81 -18.14 8.21
C LYS A 57 -3.28 -18.42 7.91
N ALA A 58 -3.86 -17.68 6.96
CA ALA A 58 -5.25 -17.90 6.56
C ALA A 58 -5.41 -19.20 5.75
N ILE A 59 -4.44 -19.54 4.90
CA ILE A 59 -4.39 -20.82 4.18
C ILE A 59 -4.25 -21.98 5.17
N GLU A 60 -3.31 -21.90 6.11
CA GLU A 60 -3.08 -22.93 7.14
C GLU A 60 -4.37 -23.20 7.92
N LYS A 61 -5.02 -22.15 8.44
CA LYS A 61 -6.31 -22.27 9.15
C LYS A 61 -7.39 -22.92 8.29
N ARG A 62 -7.43 -22.64 6.99
CA ARG A 62 -8.40 -23.25 6.07
C ARG A 62 -8.10 -24.73 5.85
N GLN A 63 -6.82 -25.09 5.74
CA GLN A 63 -6.39 -26.48 5.63
C GLN A 63 -6.73 -27.27 6.91
N ASP A 64 -6.46 -26.71 8.08
CA ASP A 64 -6.82 -27.33 9.37
C ASP A 64 -8.32 -27.56 9.50
N LEU A 65 -9.13 -26.55 9.14
CA LEU A 65 -10.59 -26.67 9.14
C LEU A 65 -11.07 -27.77 8.18
N ARG A 66 -10.42 -27.91 7.02
CA ARG A 66 -10.75 -28.95 6.05
C ARG A 66 -10.35 -30.34 6.57
N ALA A 67 -9.18 -30.47 7.18
CA ALA A 67 -8.71 -31.72 7.77
C ALA A 67 -9.62 -32.17 8.92
N ASP A 68 -10.02 -31.26 9.81
CA ASP A 68 -10.97 -31.55 10.90
C ASP A 68 -12.35 -31.94 10.35
N PHE A 69 -12.83 -31.25 9.32
CA PHE A 69 -14.07 -31.58 8.62
C PHE A 69 -14.00 -33.01 8.05
N GLU A 70 -12.97 -33.33 7.27
CA GLU A 70 -12.79 -34.64 6.64
C GLU A 70 -12.65 -35.77 7.68
N LYS A 71 -11.94 -35.52 8.78
CA LYS A 71 -11.81 -36.46 9.91
C LYS A 71 -13.15 -36.72 10.60
N LYS A 72 -13.95 -35.69 10.86
CA LYS A 72 -15.28 -35.84 11.47
C LYS A 72 -16.28 -36.48 10.51
N ASN A 73 -16.12 -36.22 9.21
CA ASN A 73 -17.03 -36.74 8.19
C ASN A 73 -16.80 -38.23 7.98
N SER A 74 -15.53 -38.63 7.85
CA SER A 74 -15.15 -40.05 7.71
C SER A 74 -15.49 -40.89 8.95
N SER A 75 -15.50 -40.29 10.14
CA SER A 75 -15.91 -40.97 11.37
C SER A 75 -17.43 -40.97 11.62
N GLY A 76 -18.24 -40.42 10.72
CA GLY A 76 -19.70 -40.36 10.86
C GLY A 76 -20.17 -39.47 12.02
N LYS A 77 -19.30 -38.59 12.55
CA LYS A 77 -19.57 -37.74 13.72
C LYS A 77 -20.19 -36.38 13.34
N LEU A 78 -20.52 -36.20 12.07
CA LEU A 78 -21.00 -34.95 11.52
C LEU A 78 -22.52 -35.00 11.32
N SER A 79 -23.25 -34.17 12.07
CA SER A 79 -24.66 -33.93 11.77
C SER A 79 -24.80 -33.00 10.55
N PRO A 80 -25.94 -33.02 9.83
CA PRO A 80 -26.19 -32.07 8.73
C PRO A 80 -25.99 -30.60 9.13
N ASN A 81 -26.38 -30.23 10.35
CA ASN A 81 -26.20 -28.87 10.88
C ASN A 81 -24.72 -28.54 11.08
N ASP A 82 -23.91 -29.50 11.52
CA ASP A 82 -22.48 -29.29 11.70
C ASP A 82 -21.74 -29.21 10.37
N VAL A 83 -22.19 -29.97 9.36
CA VAL A 83 -21.71 -29.86 7.98
C VAL A 83 -21.95 -28.44 7.47
N GLU A 84 -23.17 -27.92 7.60
CA GLU A 84 -23.50 -26.56 7.17
C GLU A 84 -22.63 -25.50 7.89
N LYS A 85 -22.48 -25.63 9.22
CA LYS A 85 -21.65 -24.71 10.02
C LYS A 85 -20.19 -24.73 9.58
N MET A 86 -19.60 -25.91 9.37
CA MET A 86 -18.20 -26.03 8.96
C MET A 86 -17.99 -25.51 7.53
N THR A 87 -18.90 -25.82 6.61
CA THR A 87 -18.87 -25.27 5.25
C THR A 87 -18.94 -23.74 5.27
N LYS A 88 -19.83 -23.13 6.06
CA LYS A 88 -19.88 -21.67 6.24
C LYS A 88 -18.59 -21.09 6.81
N LYS A 89 -17.92 -21.79 7.73
CA LYS A 89 -16.60 -21.35 8.26
C LYS A 89 -15.53 -21.39 7.17
N MET A 90 -15.47 -22.46 6.38
CA MET A 90 -14.54 -22.60 5.25
C MET A 90 -14.79 -21.54 4.16
N ASP A 91 -16.05 -21.24 3.84
CA ASP A 91 -16.42 -20.18 2.88
C ASP A 91 -15.96 -18.79 3.38
N LYS A 92 -16.19 -18.49 4.67
CA LYS A 92 -15.70 -17.24 5.27
C LYS A 92 -14.17 -17.12 5.20
N GLN A 93 -13.43 -18.20 5.46
CA GLN A 93 -11.98 -18.20 5.33
C GLN A 93 -11.55 -18.00 3.87
N SER A 94 -12.21 -18.67 2.92
CA SER A 94 -11.92 -18.52 1.49
C SER A 94 -12.10 -17.07 1.02
N LYS A 95 -13.18 -16.40 1.46
CA LYS A 95 -13.41 -14.97 1.19
C LYS A 95 -12.37 -14.06 1.85
N SER A 96 -11.84 -14.44 3.00
CA SER A 96 -10.75 -13.69 3.65
C SER A 96 -9.45 -13.79 2.86
N ILE A 97 -9.11 -14.99 2.41
CA ILE A 97 -7.95 -15.26 1.54
C ILE A 97 -8.05 -14.44 0.24
N GLU A 98 -9.19 -14.50 -0.44
CA GLU A 98 -9.41 -13.76 -1.69
C GLU A 98 -9.25 -12.23 -1.51
N LYS A 99 -9.71 -11.69 -0.37
CA LYS A 99 -9.52 -10.26 -0.04
C LYS A 99 -8.05 -9.92 0.20
N LEU A 100 -7.28 -10.80 0.84
CA LEU A 100 -5.84 -10.62 1.03
C LEU A 100 -5.13 -10.66 -0.32
N GLU A 101 -5.44 -11.63 -1.18
CA GLU A 101 -4.88 -11.74 -2.53
C GLU A 101 -5.12 -10.48 -3.35
N LYS A 102 -6.36 -9.95 -3.35
CA LYS A 102 -6.69 -8.69 -4.01
C LYS A 102 -5.92 -7.49 -3.47
N LYS A 103 -5.67 -7.44 -2.15
CA LYS A 103 -4.85 -6.37 -1.54
C LYS A 103 -3.38 -6.51 -1.94
N MET A 104 -2.84 -7.72 -1.91
CA MET A 104 -1.48 -8.02 -2.34
C MET A 104 -1.28 -7.67 -3.82
N ASP A 105 -2.20 -8.05 -4.71
CA ASP A 105 -2.11 -7.73 -6.14
C ASP A 105 -2.07 -6.21 -6.39
N LYS A 106 -2.92 -5.44 -5.71
CA LYS A 106 -2.90 -3.97 -5.78
C LYS A 106 -1.57 -3.39 -5.30
N LEU A 107 -1.02 -3.90 -4.20
CA LEU A 107 0.28 -3.47 -3.68
C LEU A 107 1.43 -3.86 -4.62
N LYS A 108 1.43 -5.07 -5.16
CA LYS A 108 2.42 -5.54 -6.14
C LYS A 108 2.40 -4.66 -7.39
N LYS A 109 1.22 -4.31 -7.90
CA LYS A 109 1.06 -3.36 -9.03
C LYS A 109 1.60 -1.97 -8.69
N TYR A 110 1.22 -1.41 -7.55
CA TYR A 110 1.74 -0.12 -7.11
C TYR A 110 3.26 -0.12 -6.98
N ILE A 111 3.83 -1.17 -6.39
CA ILE A 111 5.29 -1.32 -6.27
C ILE A 111 5.92 -1.41 -7.65
N ALA A 112 5.37 -2.22 -8.58
CA ALA A 112 5.91 -2.35 -9.94
C ALA A 112 5.84 -1.05 -10.76
N GLU A 113 4.78 -0.26 -10.60
CA GLU A 113 4.60 1.02 -11.31
C GLU A 113 5.48 2.16 -10.76
N ASN A 114 5.97 2.04 -9.53
CA ASN A 114 6.71 3.10 -8.83
C ASN A 114 8.16 2.71 -8.49
N SER A 115 8.59 1.46 -8.75
CA SER A 115 9.95 0.96 -8.51
C SER A 115 10.90 1.23 -9.66
#